data_AF-A0A3M1GEZ4-F1
#
_entry.id   AF-A0A3M1GEZ4-F1
#
_cell.length_a   1.000
_cell.length_b   1.000
_cell.length_c   1.000
_cell.angle_alpha   90.00
_cell.angle_beta   90.00
_cell.angle_gamma   90.00
#
_symmetry.space_group_name_H-M   'P 1'
#
loop_
_entity.id
_entity.type
_entity.pdbx_description
1 polymer ?
#
loop_
_entity_poly.entity_id
_entity_poly.type
_entity_poly.pdbx_seq_one_letter_code
_entity_poly.pdbx_strand_id
1 'polypeptide(L)'
;MQLVDGKAGVERAAYRTPPHAIEAEQALLGAILVNNEALDKVLSFLEPAHFFEDVHGRIYETIVKLRERLAAATPLTLKPYFEDDPALAEVGGSGYLARLAGAAATIINVEDYGRLILDQADR
;
A
#
# COMPACT_ATOMS: atom_id res chain seq x y z
N MET A 1 -29.84 9.12 -40.54
CA MET A 1 -29.74 7.83 -39.81
C MET A 1 -28.24 7.54 -39.68
N GLN A 2 -27.56 8.02 -38.64
CA GLN A 2 -27.24 7.24 -37.41
C GLN A 2 -26.48 5.94 -37.76
N LEU A 3 -25.27 5.62 -37.27
CA LEU A 3 -24.58 5.94 -36.01
C LEU A 3 -23.05 5.74 -36.13
N VAL A 4 -22.36 6.37 -35.18
CA VAL A 4 -20.99 6.18 -34.66
C VAL A 4 -20.51 4.71 -34.65
N ASP A 5 -19.21 4.41 -34.74
CA ASP A 5 -18.38 4.27 -33.52
C ASP A 5 -16.88 4.45 -33.80
N GLY A 6 -16.30 5.44 -33.12
CA GLY A 6 -14.86 5.59 -32.98
C GLY A 6 -14.30 4.51 -32.05
N LYS A 7 -13.34 3.73 -32.54
CA LYS A 7 -12.41 3.02 -31.67
C LYS A 7 -11.29 3.99 -31.31
N ALA A 8 -11.56 4.84 -30.34
CA ALA A 8 -10.52 5.51 -29.58
C ALA A 8 -9.63 4.41 -28.98
N GLY A 9 -8.37 4.36 -29.41
CA GLY A 9 -7.34 3.66 -28.67
C GLY A 9 -7.37 4.21 -27.26
N VAL A 10 -7.57 3.34 -26.28
CA VAL A 10 -7.39 3.70 -24.88
C VAL A 10 -5.90 3.94 -24.72
N GLU A 11 -5.50 5.18 -24.98
CA GLU A 11 -4.23 5.74 -24.57
C GLU A 11 -4.19 5.53 -23.06
N ARG A 12 -3.47 4.48 -22.64
CA ARG A 12 -3.12 4.25 -21.25
C ARG A 12 -2.42 5.53 -20.84
N ALA A 13 -3.17 6.41 -20.17
CA ALA A 13 -2.65 7.64 -19.65
C ALA A 13 -1.36 7.26 -18.94
N ALA A 14 -0.25 7.66 -19.53
CA ALA A 14 1.04 7.63 -18.89
C ALA A 14 0.90 8.63 -17.74
N TYR A 15 0.28 8.16 -16.65
CA TYR A 15 0.47 8.75 -15.34
C TYR A 15 1.98 8.84 -15.24
N ARG A 16 2.46 10.08 -15.28
CA ARG A 16 3.84 10.41 -14.95
C ARG A 16 3.97 9.97 -13.50
N THR A 17 4.29 8.69 -13.31
CA THR A 17 4.48 8.09 -12.02
C THR A 17 5.52 8.96 -11.34
N PRO A 18 5.27 9.47 -10.12
CA PRO A 18 6.34 10.04 -9.34
C PRO A 18 7.50 9.02 -9.33
N PRO A 19 8.77 9.46 -9.25
CA PRO A 19 9.93 8.56 -9.34
C PRO A 19 9.83 7.37 -8.36
N HIS A 20 9.03 7.53 -7.30
CA HIS A 20 8.67 6.50 -6.34
C HIS A 20 7.13 6.43 -6.22
N ALA A 21 6.57 5.22 -6.15
CA ALA A 21 5.14 4.95 -6.07
C ALA A 21 4.68 5.00 -4.62
N ILE A 22 4.99 6.11 -3.93
CA ILE A 22 4.57 6.36 -2.56
C ILE A 22 3.05 6.23 -2.41
N GLU A 23 2.31 6.73 -3.40
CA GLU A 23 0.85 6.60 -3.45
C GLU A 23 0.40 5.12 -3.51
N ALA A 24 1.16 4.26 -4.21
CA ALA A 24 0.89 2.84 -4.28
C ALA A 24 1.20 2.13 -2.96
N GLU A 25 2.29 2.51 -2.29
CA GLU A 25 2.64 2.00 -0.96
C GLU A 25 1.56 2.36 0.05
N GLN A 26 1.15 3.64 0.11
CA GLN A 26 0.10 4.10 1.00
C GLN A 26 -1.23 3.40 0.72
N ALA A 27 -1.58 3.25 -0.55
CA ALA A 27 -2.77 2.54 -0.99
C ALA A 27 -2.75 1.08 -0.53
N LEU A 28 -1.67 0.36 -0.84
CA LEU A 28 -1.48 -1.04 -0.44
C LEU A 28 -1.58 -1.22 1.07
N LEU A 29 -0.82 -0.44 1.84
CA LEU A 29 -0.82 -0.51 3.30
C LEU A 29 -2.20 -0.20 3.88
N GLY A 30 -2.86 0.84 3.36
CA GLY A 30 -4.23 1.18 3.75
C GLY A 30 -5.21 0.04 3.51
N ALA A 31 -5.17 -0.56 2.31
CA ALA A 31 -6.02 -1.69 1.96
C ALA A 31 -5.80 -2.89 2.89
N ILE A 32 -4.54 -3.21 3.20
CA ILE A 32 -4.22 -4.32 4.11
C ILE A 32 -4.68 -4.02 5.54
N LEU A 33 -4.51 -2.78 6.03
CA LEU A 33 -4.94 -2.37 7.38
C LEU A 33 -6.47 -2.40 7.56
N VAL A 34 -7.23 -2.26 6.48
CA VAL A 34 -8.70 -2.38 6.48
C VAL A 34 -9.16 -3.81 6.25
N ASN A 35 -8.55 -4.51 5.30
CA ASN A 35 -8.82 -5.90 4.99
C ASN A 35 -7.51 -6.69 4.98
N ASN A 36 -7.20 -7.36 6.09
CA ASN A 36 -5.96 -8.11 6.21
C ASN A 36 -5.85 -9.30 5.24
N GLU A 37 -6.96 -9.82 4.68
CA GLU A 37 -6.90 -10.86 3.61
C GLU A 37 -6.25 -10.33 2.33
N ALA A 38 -6.20 -9.00 2.16
CA ALA A 38 -5.49 -8.39 1.06
C ALA A 38 -3.98 -8.67 1.09
N LEU A 39 -3.41 -8.96 2.28
CA LEU A 39 -2.01 -9.33 2.41
C LEU A 39 -1.69 -10.61 1.63
N ASP A 40 -2.59 -11.59 1.64
CA ASP A 40 -2.38 -12.91 1.03
C ASP A 40 -2.17 -12.81 -0.49
N LYS A 41 -2.67 -11.73 -1.11
CA LYS A 41 -2.52 -11.45 -2.54
C LYS A 41 -1.12 -10.97 -2.94
N VAL A 42 -0.34 -10.46 -1.99
CA VAL A 42 0.98 -9.85 -2.27
C VAL A 42 2.13 -10.57 -1.56
N LEU A 43 1.83 -11.34 -0.51
CA LEU A 43 2.81 -11.99 0.35
C LEU A 43 3.80 -12.91 -0.39
N SER A 44 3.39 -13.46 -1.54
CA SER A 44 4.23 -14.38 -2.33
C SER A 44 5.35 -13.71 -3.12
N PHE A 45 5.31 -12.38 -3.29
CA PHE A 45 6.28 -11.66 -4.11
C PHE A 45 6.72 -10.30 -3.54
N LEU A 46 6.04 -9.79 -2.50
CA LEU A 46 6.35 -8.49 -1.93
C LEU A 46 6.97 -8.62 -0.54
N GLU A 47 8.18 -8.08 -0.39
CA GLU A 47 8.96 -8.04 0.83
C GLU A 47 9.05 -6.61 1.38
N PRO A 48 9.29 -6.41 2.69
CA PRO A 48 9.46 -5.09 3.29
C PRO A 48 10.51 -4.22 2.58
N ALA A 49 11.58 -4.83 2.06
CA ALA A 49 12.68 -4.14 1.41
C ALA A 49 12.32 -3.55 0.03
N HIS A 50 11.17 -3.92 -0.55
CA HIS A 50 10.70 -3.36 -1.82
C HIS A 50 10.02 -2.00 -1.67
N PHE A 51 9.68 -1.59 -0.44
CA PHE A 51 9.13 -0.27 -0.19
C PHE A 51 10.24 0.76 -0.27
N PHE A 52 9.99 1.86 -0.96
CA PHE A 52 10.91 2.99 -1.05
C PHE A 52 10.97 3.77 0.26
N GLU A 53 9.82 3.96 0.93
CA GLU A 53 9.79 4.61 2.23
C GLU A 53 10.06 3.58 3.34
N ASP A 54 11.15 3.78 4.08
CA ASP A 54 11.56 2.90 5.18
C ASP A 54 10.44 2.70 6.21
N VAL A 55 9.63 3.74 6.47
CA VAL A 55 8.49 3.63 7.38
C VAL A 55 7.39 2.72 6.82
N HIS A 56 7.17 2.70 5.50
CA HIS A 56 6.19 1.82 4.88
C HIS A 56 6.64 0.36 4.90
N GLY A 57 7.92 0.10 4.60
CA GLY A 57 8.50 -1.24 4.72
C GLY A 57 8.33 -1.81 6.12
N ARG A 58 8.62 -1.01 7.16
CA ARG A 58 8.44 -1.43 8.57
C ARG A 58 6.99 -1.63 8.98
N ILE A 59 6.06 -0.81 8.46
CA ILE A 59 4.62 -1.03 8.64
C ILE A 59 4.23 -2.38 8.03
N TYR A 60 4.62 -2.65 6.77
CA TYR A 60 4.34 -3.92 6.09
C TYR A 60 4.91 -5.11 6.88
N GLU A 61 6.16 -5.04 7.31
CA GLU A 61 6.80 -6.09 8.11
C GLU A 61 6.02 -6.37 9.41
N THR A 62 5.55 -5.31 10.09
CA THR A 62 4.77 -5.44 11.33
C THR A 62 3.41 -6.09 11.07
N ILE A 63 2.75 -5.75 9.96
CA ILE A 63 1.51 -6.41 9.51
C ILE A 63 1.79 -7.91 9.32
N VAL A 64 2.83 -8.28 8.57
CA VAL A 64 3.19 -9.69 8.33
C VAL A 64 3.40 -10.43 9.65
N LYS A 65 4.20 -9.88 10.57
CA LYS A 65 4.47 -10.47 11.90
C LYS A 65 3.21 -10.67 12.74
N LEU A 66 2.27 -9.73 12.69
CA LEU A 66 0.99 -9.87 13.39
C LEU A 66 0.13 -10.99 12.77
N ARG A 67 0.12 -11.08 11.45
CA ARG A 67 -0.65 -12.09 10.70
C ARG A 67 -0.12 -13.50 10.89
N GLU A 68 1.20 -13.69 10.95
CA GLU A 68 1.83 -14.97 11.31
C GLU A 68 1.41 -15.45 12.70
N ARG A 69 1.14 -14.52 13.62
CA ARG A 69 0.65 -14.80 14.99
C ARG A 69 -0.88 -14.91 15.06
N LEU A 70 -1.57 -14.93 13.92
CA LEU A 70 -3.03 -14.92 13.80
C LEU A 70 -3.70 -13.72 14.51
N ALA A 71 -2.97 -12.61 14.66
CA ALA A 71 -3.47 -11.36 15.23
C ALA A 71 -3.97 -10.42 14.12
N ALA A 72 -4.97 -9.61 14.44
CA ALA A 72 -5.45 -8.56 13.54
C ALA A 72 -4.39 -7.46 13.39
N ALA A 73 -4.15 -7.03 12.16
CA ALA A 73 -3.26 -5.93 11.82
C ALA A 73 -4.11 -4.69 11.44
N THR A 74 -4.36 -3.83 12.42
CA THR A 74 -5.14 -2.59 12.31
C THR A 74 -4.31 -1.40 12.82
N PRO A 75 -4.70 -0.15 12.52
CA PRO A 75 -4.00 1.02 13.05
C PRO A 75 -3.82 1.00 14.58
N LEU A 76 -4.85 0.51 15.31
CA LEU A 76 -4.81 0.43 16.77
C LEU A 76 -3.82 -0.62 17.26
N THR A 77 -3.78 -1.79 16.64
CA THR A 77 -2.88 -2.89 17.03
C THR A 77 -1.44 -2.66 16.59
N LEU A 78 -1.21 -1.86 15.55
CA LEU A 78 0.12 -1.46 15.12
C LEU A 78 0.70 -0.35 16.00
N LYS A 79 -0.14 0.52 16.58
CA LYS A 79 0.32 1.69 17.36
C LYS A 79 1.43 1.38 18.37
N PRO A 80 1.38 0.34 19.22
CA PRO A 80 2.42 0.06 20.20
C PRO A 80 3.80 -0.27 19.59
N TYR A 81 3.84 -0.72 18.34
CA TYR A 81 5.09 -1.03 17.64
C TYR A 81 5.80 0.21 17.10
N PHE A 82 5.11 1.36 17.08
CA PHE A 82 5.61 2.61 16.51
C PHE A 82 5.45 3.83 17.43
N GLU A 83 5.13 3.61 18.72
CA GLU A 83 4.82 4.70 19.65
C GLU A 83 5.98 5.70 19.79
N ASP A 84 7.21 5.19 19.80
CA ASP A 84 8.45 5.98 19.88
C ASP A 84 9.24 5.94 18.56
N ASP A 85 8.60 5.63 17.44
CA ASP A 85 9.29 5.54 16.14
C ASP A 85 9.52 6.93 15.54
N PRO A 86 10.78 7.38 15.39
CA PRO A 86 11.07 8.73 14.91
C PRO A 86 10.63 8.93 13.45
N ALA A 87 10.75 7.91 12.61
CA ALA A 87 10.35 8.01 11.21
C ALA A 87 8.82 7.97 11.04
N LEU A 88 8.08 7.25 11.89
CA LEU A 88 6.62 7.39 11.93
C LEU A 88 6.21 8.77 12.45
N ALA A 89 6.91 9.31 13.45
CA ALA A 89 6.63 10.65 13.98
C ALA A 89 6.75 11.74 12.90
N GLU A 90 7.75 11.64 12.00
CA GLU A 90 7.94 12.56 10.87
C GLU A 90 6.75 12.59 9.89
N VAL A 91 6.04 11.47 9.71
CA VAL A 91 4.86 11.38 8.83
C VAL A 91 3.52 11.58 9.55
N GLY A 92 3.54 11.97 10.84
CA GLY A 92 2.34 12.27 11.64
C GLY A 92 2.02 11.25 12.73
N GLY A 93 2.99 10.39 13.08
CA GLY A 93 2.92 9.42 14.18
C GLY A 93 1.81 8.40 14.01
N SER A 94 1.21 7.95 15.12
CA SER A 94 0.10 6.99 15.08
C SER A 94 -1.11 7.48 14.27
N GLY A 95 -1.27 8.80 14.09
CA GLY A 95 -2.30 9.36 13.22
C GLY A 95 -2.11 9.00 11.74
N TYR A 96 -0.86 8.75 11.32
CA TYR A 96 -0.55 8.31 9.97
C TYR A 96 -1.17 6.95 9.64
N LEU A 97 -1.08 5.98 10.56
CA LEU A 97 -1.70 4.65 10.40
C LEU A 97 -3.21 4.74 10.17
N ALA A 98 -3.89 5.64 10.90
CA ALA A 98 -5.31 5.88 10.72
C ALA A 98 -5.64 6.52 9.36
N ARG A 99 -4.77 7.43 8.89
CA ARG A 99 -4.92 8.06 7.56
C ARG A 99 -4.74 7.04 6.43
N LEU A 100 -3.76 6.14 6.53
CA LEU A 100 -3.59 5.05 5.57
C LEU A 100 -4.86 4.21 5.44
N ALA A 101 -5.40 3.74 6.58
CA ALA A 101 -6.64 2.96 6.58
C ALA A 101 -7.84 3.75 6.04
N GLY A 102 -7.96 5.04 6.37
CA GLY A 102 -9.03 5.91 5.88
C GLY A 102 -9.00 6.16 4.37
N ALA A 103 -7.80 6.14 3.76
CA ALA A 103 -7.62 6.34 2.32
C ALA A 103 -7.92 5.08 1.49
N ALA A 104 -8.11 3.92 2.13
CA ALA A 104 -8.27 2.62 1.46
C ALA A 104 -9.59 2.42 0.69
N ALA A 105 -10.57 3.32 0.86
CA ALA A 105 -11.96 3.15 0.43
C ALA A 105 -12.18 2.98 -1.09
N THR A 106 -11.14 3.12 -1.91
CA THR A 106 -11.21 3.07 -3.38
C THR A 106 -10.44 1.90 -4.00
N ILE A 107 -9.82 1.03 -3.19
CA ILE A 107 -8.85 0.05 -3.68
C ILE A 107 -9.54 -1.29 -3.96
N ILE A 108 -9.65 -1.60 -5.25
CA ILE A 108 -10.25 -2.86 -5.74
C ILE A 108 -9.16 -3.90 -6.02
N ASN A 109 -8.00 -3.47 -6.54
CA ASN A 109 -6.94 -4.39 -6.95
C ASN A 109 -5.60 -4.15 -6.22
N VAL A 110 -5.46 -4.80 -5.07
CA VAL A 110 -4.27 -4.71 -4.22
C VAL A 110 -3.02 -5.30 -4.88
N GLU A 111 -3.20 -6.29 -5.76
CA GLU A 111 -2.08 -6.95 -6.45
C GLU A 111 -1.38 -5.99 -7.42
N ASP A 112 -2.13 -5.16 -8.15
CA ASP A 112 -1.56 -4.16 -9.09
C ASP A 112 -0.64 -3.17 -8.36
N TYR A 113 -1.05 -2.71 -7.16
CA TYR A 113 -0.22 -1.82 -6.35
C TYR A 113 1.03 -2.54 -5.84
N GLY A 114 0.93 -3.79 -5.39
CA GLY A 114 2.09 -4.58 -5.01
C GLY A 114 3.08 -4.77 -6.17
N ARG A 115 2.58 -5.01 -7.39
CA ARG A 115 3.42 -5.14 -8.59
C ARG A 115 4.10 -3.82 -8.98
N LEU A 116 3.41 -2.70 -8.81
CA LEU A 116 3.98 -1.37 -9.07
C LEU A 116 5.13 -1.05 -8.11
N ILE A 117 4.98 -1.40 -6.83
CA ILE A 117 6.05 -1.25 -5.83
C ILE A 117 7.26 -2.12 -6.19
N LEU A 118 7.03 -3.39 -6.54
CA LEU A 118 8.10 -4.30 -6.95
C LEU A 118 8.86 -3.82 -8.20
N ASP A 119 8.15 -3.43 -9.26
CA ASP A 119 8.76 -2.92 -10.51
C ASP A 119 9.63 -1.68 -10.29
N GLN A 120 9.37 -0.92 -9.23
CA GLN A 120 10.19 0.23 -8.88
C GLN A 120 11.36 -0.09 -7.95
N ALA A 121 11.24 -1.12 -7.11
CA ALA A 121 12.37 -1.58 -6.30
C ALA A 121 13.52 -2.15 -7.16
N ASP A 122 13.17 -2.73 -8.33
CA ASP A 122 14.12 -3.34 -9.26
C ASP A 122 14.81 -2.35 -10.24
N ARG A 123 14.52 -1.04 -10.16
CA ARG A 123 15.04 -0.02 -11.08
C ARG A 123 16.08 0.90 -10.43
#